data_AF-E9I454-F1
#
_entry.id   AF-E9I454-F1
#
_cell.length_a   1.000
_cell.length_b   1.000
_cell.length_c   1.000
_cell.angle_alpha   90.00
_cell.angle_beta   90.00
_cell.angle_gamma   90.00
#
_symmetry.space_group_name_H-M   'P 1'
#
loop_
_entity.id
_entity.type
_entity.pdbx_description
1 polymer ?
#
loop_
_entity_poly.entity_id
_entity_poly.type
_entity_poly.pdbx_seq_one_letter_code
_entity_poly.pdbx_strand_id
1 'polypeptide(L)'
;MTLAETPVVEPYSGPNYTKNTFSPDLDKFRMDSLNKDTIALLSRRAFEVATSTPGVNVYLNDKPLPINNFKEYLDLCLKGKVDCLGAQLKCVFEAVNERWDIAVAVSEHGFQQISLANKCCTTKGGRHVDYITERVTRYLFENYKMRNKRDKSGIHVHPQTIRKHMMVFVNFSIVIPIFKYLSKEKLIVGEEDVGMIQREIIYTPGLWKIVDEILINDVRNKDRDPEMDTIQIDIDP
;
A
#
# COMPACT_ATOMS: atom_id res chain seq x y z
N MET A 1 32.86 10.17 2.69
CA MET A 1 32.17 11.00 1.68
C MET A 1 32.61 10.47 0.33
N THR A 2 31.69 9.93 -0.47
CA THR A 2 31.95 9.71 -1.89
C THR A 2 32.12 11.08 -2.54
N LEU A 3 33.18 11.26 -3.32
CA LEU A 3 33.35 12.45 -4.15
C LEU A 3 32.30 12.38 -5.25
N ALA A 4 31.46 13.41 -5.37
CA ALA A 4 30.58 13.53 -6.53
C ALA A 4 31.45 13.76 -7.77
N GLU A 5 31.22 12.96 -8.81
CA GLU A 5 31.86 13.16 -10.10
C GLU A 5 31.35 14.46 -10.75
N THR A 6 32.11 14.97 -11.72
CA THR A 6 31.68 16.16 -12.47
C THR A 6 30.49 15.78 -13.36
N PRO A 7 29.40 16.56 -13.37
CA PRO A 7 28.24 16.24 -14.20
C PRO A 7 28.63 16.27 -15.68
N VAL A 8 28.16 15.27 -16.43
CA VAL A 8 28.29 15.19 -17.88
C VAL A 8 27.05 15.86 -18.50
N VAL A 9 27.28 16.80 -19.42
CA VAL A 9 26.22 17.56 -20.11
C VAL A 9 26.39 17.39 -21.60
N GLU A 10 25.39 16.82 -22.26
CA GLU A 10 25.40 16.49 -23.69
C GLU A 10 24.14 17.01 -24.38
N PRO A 11 24.19 17.34 -25.69
CA PRO A 11 23.00 17.65 -26.47
C PRO A 11 22.03 16.47 -26.45
N TYR A 12 20.77 16.75 -26.13
CA TYR A 12 19.71 15.75 -26.06
C TYR A 12 18.49 16.22 -26.86
N SER A 13 17.90 15.32 -27.65
CA SER A 13 16.75 15.61 -28.53
C SER A 13 15.59 14.63 -28.33
N GLY A 14 15.67 13.75 -27.32
CA GLY A 14 14.60 12.83 -26.97
C GLY A 14 13.59 13.42 -25.97
N PRO A 15 12.66 12.59 -25.48
CA PRO A 15 11.70 12.98 -24.44
C PRO A 15 12.37 13.33 -23.12
N ASN A 16 11.85 14.33 -22.40
CA ASN A 16 12.36 14.65 -21.06
C ASN A 16 12.14 13.46 -20.10
N TYR A 17 13.17 13.11 -19.34
CA TYR A 17 13.07 12.08 -18.30
C TYR A 17 14.01 12.39 -17.14
N THR A 18 13.72 11.79 -15.98
CA THR A 18 14.65 11.72 -14.84
C THR A 18 14.86 10.25 -14.54
N LYS A 19 16.12 9.82 -14.45
CA LYS A 19 16.49 8.43 -14.12
C LYS A 19 17.38 8.43 -12.89
N ASN A 20 16.89 7.79 -11.83
CA ASN A 20 17.66 7.50 -10.63
C ASN A 20 18.16 6.05 -10.72
N THR A 21 19.46 5.84 -10.59
CA THR A 21 20.05 4.49 -10.52
C THR A 21 20.95 4.44 -9.31
N PHE A 22 20.74 3.45 -8.44
CA PHE A 22 21.56 3.27 -7.26
C PHE A 22 21.80 1.77 -7.02
N SER A 23 22.98 1.44 -6.51
CA SER A 23 23.31 0.10 -6.02
C SER A 23 23.50 0.20 -4.52
N PRO A 24 22.64 -0.42 -3.69
CA PRO A 24 22.80 -0.37 -2.25
C PRO A 24 24.10 -1.08 -1.82
N ASP A 25 24.79 -0.48 -0.87
CA ASP A 25 25.92 -1.11 -0.18
C ASP A 25 25.36 -2.18 0.78
N LEU A 26 25.21 -3.41 0.27
CA LEU A 26 24.54 -4.50 0.97
C LEU A 26 25.26 -4.93 2.26
N ASP A 27 26.59 -4.76 2.32
CA ASP A 27 27.39 -5.03 3.52
C ASP A 27 26.93 -4.18 4.70
N LYS A 28 26.63 -2.89 4.47
CA LYS A 28 26.06 -2.01 5.51
C LYS A 28 24.69 -2.46 6.00
N PHE A 29 23.97 -3.20 5.18
CA PHE A 29 22.67 -3.78 5.50
C PHE A 29 22.76 -5.21 6.02
N ARG A 30 23.97 -5.80 6.06
CA ARG A 30 24.22 -7.21 6.42
C ARG A 30 23.44 -8.17 5.52
N MET A 31 23.49 -7.91 4.21
CA MET A 31 22.82 -8.67 3.17
C MET A 31 23.87 -9.09 2.13
N ASP A 32 23.69 -10.27 1.54
CA ASP A 32 24.55 -10.74 0.44
C ASP A 32 23.95 -10.42 -0.93
N SER A 33 22.62 -10.35 -1.00
CA SER A 33 21.82 -10.06 -2.22
C SER A 33 20.43 -9.54 -1.83
N LEU A 34 19.67 -9.04 -2.79
CA LEU A 34 18.25 -8.76 -2.60
C LEU A 34 17.49 -10.09 -2.64
N ASN A 35 17.26 -10.67 -1.46
CA ASN A 35 16.51 -11.91 -1.36
C ASN A 35 15.06 -11.75 -1.86
N LYS A 36 14.39 -12.89 -2.08
CA LYS A 36 13.00 -12.94 -2.58
C LYS A 36 12.01 -12.09 -1.78
N ASP A 37 12.17 -12.03 -0.45
CA ASP A 37 11.32 -11.21 0.42
C ASP A 37 11.54 -9.71 0.20
N THR A 38 12.79 -9.30 0.03
CA THR A 38 13.15 -7.92 -0.26
C THR A 38 12.63 -7.50 -1.62
N ILE A 39 12.89 -8.31 -2.66
CA ILE A 39 12.40 -8.04 -4.03
C ILE A 39 10.89 -7.91 -4.02
N ALA A 40 10.18 -8.81 -3.36
CA ALA A 40 8.73 -8.82 -3.41
C ALA A 40 8.10 -7.70 -2.56
N LEU A 41 8.78 -7.24 -1.49
CA LEU A 41 8.44 -6.01 -0.78
C LEU A 41 8.60 -4.76 -1.66
N LEU A 42 9.74 -4.64 -2.36
CA LEU A 42 10.00 -3.53 -3.29
C LEU A 42 9.03 -3.57 -4.49
N SER A 43 8.74 -4.77 -4.99
CA SER A 43 7.76 -4.99 -6.07
C SER A 43 6.38 -4.53 -5.64
N ARG A 44 5.93 -4.88 -4.44
CA ARG A 44 4.66 -4.36 -3.90
C ARG A 44 4.64 -2.83 -3.86
N ARG A 45 5.76 -2.20 -3.54
CA ARG A 45 5.83 -0.74 -3.52
C ARG A 45 5.55 -0.14 -4.90
N ALA A 46 5.97 -0.78 -5.99
CA ALA A 46 5.62 -0.38 -7.34
C ALA A 46 4.09 -0.39 -7.59
N PHE A 47 3.37 -1.40 -7.07
CA PHE A 47 1.90 -1.42 -7.12
C PHE A 47 1.27 -0.29 -6.29
N GLU A 48 1.81 0.01 -5.11
CA GLU A 48 1.34 1.14 -4.29
C GLU A 48 1.62 2.51 -4.95
N VAL A 49 2.72 2.61 -5.71
CA VAL A 49 3.05 3.78 -6.56
C VAL A 49 1.97 3.95 -7.63
N ALA A 50 1.67 2.91 -8.43
CA ALA A 50 0.63 2.93 -9.45
C ALA A 50 -0.74 3.33 -8.89
N THR A 51 -1.04 2.85 -7.69
CA THR A 51 -2.26 3.18 -6.95
C THR A 51 -2.35 4.67 -6.57
N SER A 52 -1.21 5.28 -6.26
CA SER A 52 -1.10 6.66 -5.75
C SER A 52 -0.94 7.71 -6.85
N THR A 53 -0.79 7.29 -8.11
CA THR A 53 -0.64 8.14 -9.30
C THR A 53 -1.62 7.75 -10.41
N PRO A 54 -2.94 7.98 -10.22
CA PRO A 54 -3.92 7.69 -11.27
C PRO A 54 -3.57 8.41 -12.58
N GLY A 55 -3.57 7.66 -13.68
CA GLY A 55 -3.23 8.18 -15.01
C GLY A 55 -1.74 8.20 -15.35
N VAL A 56 -0.89 7.61 -14.51
CA VAL A 56 0.53 7.36 -14.79
C VAL A 56 0.72 5.85 -14.99
N ASN A 57 1.28 5.46 -16.14
CA ASN A 57 1.62 4.06 -16.43
C ASN A 57 2.84 3.66 -15.59
N VAL A 58 2.72 2.59 -14.80
CA VAL A 58 3.82 2.10 -13.97
C VAL A 58 4.32 0.76 -14.50
N TYR A 59 5.63 0.63 -14.65
CA TYR A 59 6.30 -0.58 -15.09
C TYR A 59 7.19 -1.12 -13.97
N LEU A 60 7.21 -2.44 -13.82
CA LEU A 60 8.11 -3.16 -12.93
C LEU A 60 8.91 -4.17 -13.76
N ASN A 61 10.22 -4.02 -13.85
CA ASN A 61 11.11 -4.84 -14.67
C ASN A 61 10.60 -4.97 -16.11
N ASP A 62 10.40 -3.82 -16.77
CA ASP A 62 9.81 -3.64 -18.11
C ASP A 62 8.37 -4.18 -18.32
N LYS A 63 7.73 -4.77 -17.29
CA LYS A 63 6.34 -5.24 -17.39
C LYS A 63 5.36 -4.18 -16.88
N PRO A 64 4.31 -3.81 -17.64
CA PRO A 64 3.31 -2.88 -17.13
C PRO A 64 2.54 -3.51 -15.97
N LEU A 65 2.28 -2.71 -14.92
CA LEU A 65 1.46 -3.16 -13.80
C LEU A 65 -0.01 -3.20 -14.20
N PRO A 66 -0.77 -4.24 -13.82
CA PRO A 66 -2.17 -4.41 -14.20
C PRO A 66 -3.13 -3.59 -13.33
N ILE A 67 -2.68 -2.45 -12.78
CA ILE A 67 -3.46 -1.58 -11.91
C ILE A 67 -3.13 -0.10 -12.17
N ASN A 68 -4.12 0.77 -12.06
CA ASN A 68 -3.99 2.22 -12.26
C ASN A 68 -4.75 3.05 -11.21
N ASN A 69 -5.45 2.41 -10.26
CA ASN A 69 -6.22 3.10 -9.23
C ASN A 69 -6.35 2.24 -7.97
N PHE A 70 -6.83 2.87 -6.89
CA PHE A 70 -7.00 2.21 -5.60
C PHE A 70 -7.98 1.04 -5.66
N LYS A 71 -9.07 1.13 -6.44
CA LYS A 71 -10.03 0.03 -6.55
C LYS A 71 -9.39 -1.24 -7.14
N GLU A 72 -8.61 -1.12 -8.20
CA GLU A 72 -7.90 -2.26 -8.82
C GLU A 72 -6.85 -2.85 -7.87
N TYR A 73 -6.19 -2.01 -7.06
CA TYR A 73 -5.30 -2.48 -6.00
C TYR A 73 -6.04 -3.29 -4.92
N LEU A 74 -7.26 -2.89 -4.54
CA LEU A 74 -8.12 -3.66 -3.64
C LEU A 74 -8.50 -5.00 -4.26
N ASP A 75 -8.91 -4.99 -5.53
CA ASP A 75 -9.29 -6.18 -6.28
C ASP A 75 -8.11 -7.18 -6.32
N LEU A 76 -6.88 -6.69 -6.50
CA LEU A 76 -5.65 -7.50 -6.42
C LEU A 76 -5.36 -8.03 -5.00
N CYS A 77 -5.61 -7.23 -3.96
CA CYS A 77 -5.45 -7.61 -2.56
C CYS A 77 -6.46 -8.65 -2.06
N LEU A 78 -7.60 -8.74 -2.73
CA LEU A 78 -8.70 -9.66 -2.40
C LEU A 78 -8.79 -10.85 -3.38
N LYS A 79 -8.04 -10.80 -4.49
CA LYS A 79 -7.98 -11.88 -5.47
C LYS A 79 -7.65 -13.22 -4.78
N GLY A 80 -8.47 -14.23 -5.05
CA GLY A 80 -8.30 -15.57 -4.50
C GLY A 80 -8.67 -15.73 -3.02
N LYS A 81 -9.03 -14.66 -2.31
CA LYS A 81 -9.49 -14.74 -0.91
C LYS A 81 -10.98 -15.08 -0.86
N VAL A 82 -11.29 -16.09 -0.06
CA VAL A 82 -12.66 -16.58 0.17
C VAL A 82 -13.03 -16.45 1.64
N ASP A 83 -14.33 -16.43 1.91
CA ASP A 83 -14.88 -16.58 3.26
C ASP A 83 -14.91 -18.05 3.70
N CYS A 84 -15.37 -18.28 4.93
CA CYS A 84 -15.48 -19.58 5.56
C CYS A 84 -16.44 -20.55 4.85
N LEU A 85 -17.26 -20.04 3.92
CA LEU A 85 -18.15 -20.83 3.07
C LEU A 85 -17.53 -21.09 1.68
N GLY A 86 -16.32 -20.62 1.43
CA GLY A 86 -15.63 -20.73 0.16
C GLY A 86 -16.09 -19.72 -0.90
N ALA A 87 -16.92 -18.73 -0.53
CA ALA A 87 -17.35 -17.69 -1.45
C ALA A 87 -16.34 -16.54 -1.49
N GLN A 88 -16.22 -15.85 -2.63
CA GLN A 88 -15.32 -14.71 -2.75
C GLN A 88 -15.63 -13.63 -1.71
N LEU A 89 -14.59 -13.10 -1.04
CA LEU A 89 -14.76 -12.04 -0.05
C LEU A 89 -15.46 -10.83 -0.66
N LYS A 90 -16.55 -10.39 -0.02
CA LYS A 90 -17.23 -9.15 -0.37
C LYS A 90 -16.46 -7.96 0.18
N CYS A 91 -16.23 -6.98 -0.68
CA CYS A 91 -15.64 -5.69 -0.34
C CYS A 91 -16.60 -4.57 -0.72
N VAL A 92 -16.84 -3.65 0.21
CA VAL A 92 -17.57 -2.41 -0.07
C VAL A 92 -16.53 -1.31 -0.20
N PHE A 93 -16.50 -0.67 -1.37
CA PHE A 93 -15.57 0.40 -1.71
C PHE A 93 -16.33 1.71 -1.97
N GLU A 94 -15.79 2.82 -1.47
CA GLU A 94 -16.30 4.15 -1.70
C GLU A 94 -15.16 5.17 -1.84
N ALA A 95 -15.12 5.87 -2.98
CA ALA A 95 -14.33 7.08 -3.15
C ALA A 95 -15.13 8.26 -2.58
N VAL A 96 -14.92 8.57 -1.29
CA VAL A 96 -15.75 9.50 -0.52
C VAL A 96 -15.57 10.93 -0.98
N ASN A 97 -14.33 11.31 -1.31
CA ASN A 97 -13.95 12.60 -1.89
C ASN A 97 -12.50 12.53 -2.39
N GLU A 98 -11.97 13.63 -2.91
CA GLU A 98 -10.59 13.78 -3.43
C GLU A 98 -9.48 13.35 -2.46
N ARG A 99 -9.78 13.22 -1.16
CA ARG A 99 -8.80 12.91 -0.12
C ARG A 99 -9.01 11.56 0.54
N TRP A 100 -10.12 10.87 0.27
CA TRP A 100 -10.50 9.67 1.01
C TRP A 100 -11.10 8.63 0.07
N ASP A 101 -10.37 7.54 -0.12
CA ASP A 101 -10.93 6.29 -0.61
C ASP A 101 -10.92 5.27 0.52
N ILE A 102 -12.06 4.61 0.73
CA ILE A 102 -12.26 3.69 1.83
C ILE A 102 -12.82 2.40 1.29
N ALA A 103 -12.30 1.27 1.78
CA ALA A 103 -12.92 -0.02 1.56
C ALA A 103 -13.00 -0.83 2.86
N VAL A 104 -14.05 -1.63 2.98
CA VAL A 104 -14.23 -2.55 4.10
C VAL A 104 -14.58 -3.93 3.56
N ALA A 105 -13.84 -4.93 4.01
CA ALA A 105 -14.10 -6.33 3.74
C ALA A 105 -14.17 -7.13 5.06
N VAL A 106 -14.72 -8.33 4.98
CA VAL A 106 -14.70 -9.28 6.11
C VAL A 106 -13.28 -9.82 6.30
N SER A 107 -12.87 -9.98 7.55
CA SER A 107 -11.60 -10.61 7.91
C SER A 107 -11.82 -11.86 8.75
N GLU A 108 -11.11 -12.94 8.41
CA GLU A 108 -11.11 -14.19 9.16
C GLU A 108 -9.90 -14.34 10.09
N HIS A 109 -8.91 -13.46 9.96
CA HIS A 109 -7.62 -13.57 10.68
C HIS A 109 -7.40 -12.42 11.67
N GLY A 110 -8.48 -11.97 12.33
CA GLY A 110 -8.42 -10.81 13.21
C GLY A 110 -8.50 -9.48 12.46
N PHE A 111 -8.32 -8.36 13.16
CA PHE A 111 -8.37 -7.05 12.51
C PHE A 111 -7.21 -6.89 11.53
N GLN A 112 -7.51 -6.54 10.29
CA GLN A 112 -6.52 -6.31 9.24
C GLN A 112 -6.67 -4.90 8.68
N GLN A 113 -5.57 -4.29 8.26
CA GLN A 113 -5.61 -2.96 7.64
C GLN A 113 -4.55 -2.83 6.56
N ILE A 114 -4.89 -2.16 5.47
CA ILE A 114 -3.96 -1.65 4.48
C ILE A 114 -4.25 -0.18 4.32
N SER A 115 -3.25 0.68 4.49
CA SER A 115 -3.48 2.11 4.34
C SER A 115 -2.33 2.84 3.68
N LEU A 116 -2.69 3.81 2.86
CA LEU A 116 -1.81 4.77 2.22
C LEU A 116 -2.17 6.16 2.77
N ALA A 117 -1.20 6.84 3.37
CA ALA A 117 -1.34 8.22 3.82
C ALA A 117 -0.37 9.10 3.02
N ASN A 118 -0.88 10.04 2.23
CA ASN A 118 -0.08 10.90 1.36
C ASN A 118 0.86 10.10 0.45
N LYS A 119 0.33 9.04 -0.19
CA LYS A 119 1.08 8.15 -1.09
C LYS A 119 2.13 7.27 -0.36
N CYS A 120 2.25 7.36 0.97
CA CYS A 120 3.13 6.54 1.81
C CYS A 120 2.37 5.36 2.45
N CYS A 121 2.97 4.17 2.47
CA CYS A 121 2.37 3.01 3.12
C CYS A 121 2.41 3.11 4.65
N THR A 122 1.25 3.10 5.31
CA THR A 122 1.13 3.09 6.78
C THR A 122 0.79 1.70 7.28
N THR A 123 1.79 0.83 7.33
CA THR A 123 1.66 -0.60 7.67
C THR A 123 1.19 -0.87 9.10
N LYS A 124 1.43 0.08 10.02
CA LYS A 124 0.90 0.05 11.40
C LYS A 124 -0.45 0.78 11.56
N GLY A 125 -0.99 1.31 10.46
CA GLY A 125 -2.15 2.18 10.48
C GLY A 125 -1.83 3.53 11.13
N GLY A 126 -2.75 4.01 11.96
CA GLY A 126 -2.65 5.31 12.62
C GLY A 126 -4.02 5.92 12.85
N ARG A 127 -4.05 7.20 13.23
CA ARG A 127 -5.31 7.91 13.55
C ARG A 127 -6.32 7.90 12.40
N HIS A 128 -5.87 7.91 11.15
CA HIS A 128 -6.73 7.83 9.98
C HIS A 128 -7.46 6.49 9.89
N VAL A 129 -6.76 5.38 10.15
CA VAL A 129 -7.37 4.04 10.18
C VAL A 129 -8.31 3.90 11.37
N ASP A 130 -7.90 4.35 12.55
CA ASP A 130 -8.75 4.28 13.75
C ASP A 130 -10.02 5.10 13.59
N TYR A 131 -9.91 6.32 13.05
CA TYR A 131 -11.06 7.18 12.76
C TYR A 131 -12.12 6.50 11.88
N ILE A 132 -11.71 5.79 10.83
CA ILE A 132 -12.63 5.04 9.97
C ILE A 132 -13.16 3.80 10.68
N THR A 133 -12.27 3.02 11.29
CA THR A 133 -12.63 1.75 11.95
C THR A 133 -13.64 1.97 13.08
N GLU A 134 -13.46 3.01 13.89
CA GLU A 134 -14.39 3.37 14.98
C GLU A 134 -15.77 3.77 14.46
N ARG A 135 -15.83 4.53 13.36
CA ARG A 135 -17.10 4.94 12.75
C ARG A 135 -17.88 3.75 12.21
N VAL A 136 -17.22 2.88 11.46
CA VAL A 136 -17.82 1.66 10.91
C VAL A 136 -18.26 0.74 12.05
N THR A 137 -17.38 0.50 13.03
CA THR A 137 -17.69 -0.36 14.18
C THR A 137 -18.89 0.15 14.97
N ARG A 138 -18.95 1.45 15.26
CA ARG A 138 -20.07 2.06 15.99
C ARG A 138 -21.38 1.92 15.22
N TYR A 139 -21.38 2.25 13.93
CA TYR A 139 -22.57 2.14 13.10
C TYR A 139 -23.10 0.70 13.02
N LEU A 140 -22.21 -0.28 12.79
CA LEU A 140 -22.58 -1.69 12.76
C LEU A 140 -23.13 -2.17 14.11
N PHE A 141 -22.52 -1.74 15.21
CA PHE A 141 -22.95 -2.10 16.56
C PHE A 141 -24.34 -1.54 16.91
N GLU A 142 -24.60 -0.28 16.56
CA GLU A 142 -25.91 0.36 16.78
C GLU A 142 -27.00 -0.32 15.95
N ASN A 143 -26.73 -0.61 14.68
CA ASN A 143 -27.65 -1.34 13.80
C ASN A 143 -27.91 -2.77 14.28
N TYR A 144 -26.86 -3.48 14.73
CA TYR A 144 -26.98 -4.80 15.34
C TYR A 144 -27.90 -4.76 16.56
N LYS A 145 -27.69 -3.82 17.49
CA LYS A 145 -28.55 -3.65 18.68
C LYS A 145 -30.00 -3.39 18.30
N MET A 146 -30.26 -2.53 17.31
CA MET A 146 -31.62 -2.23 16.86
C MET A 146 -32.31 -3.46 16.25
N ARG A 147 -31.59 -4.27 15.47
CA ARG A 147 -32.11 -5.51 14.88
C ARG A 147 -32.31 -6.61 15.93
N ASN A 148 -31.35 -6.79 16.84
CA ASN A 148 -31.40 -7.83 17.87
C ASN A 148 -32.35 -7.52 19.03
N LYS A 149 -32.82 -6.29 19.21
CA LYS A 149 -34.01 -6.05 20.06
C LYS A 149 -35.24 -6.83 19.57
N ARG A 150 -35.28 -7.23 18.29
CA ARG A 150 -36.34 -8.05 17.69
C ARG A 150 -36.02 -9.55 17.72
N ASP A 151 -34.76 -9.92 17.94
CA ASP A 151 -34.28 -11.30 17.91
C ASP A 151 -34.01 -11.81 19.34
N LYS A 152 -34.66 -12.91 19.74
CA LYS A 152 -34.60 -13.45 21.11
C LYS A 152 -33.37 -14.33 21.36
N SER A 153 -32.42 -14.36 20.43
CA SER A 153 -31.23 -15.22 20.46
C SER A 153 -30.27 -14.94 21.63
N GLY A 154 -30.37 -13.78 22.30
CA GLY A 154 -29.59 -13.46 23.50
C GLY A 154 -28.10 -13.18 23.27
N ILE A 155 -27.64 -13.22 22.02
CA ILE A 155 -26.23 -13.05 21.65
C ILE A 155 -25.77 -11.62 21.93
N HIS A 156 -24.85 -11.46 22.88
CA HIS A 156 -24.17 -10.19 23.16
C HIS A 156 -22.90 -10.07 22.32
N VAL A 157 -22.90 -9.13 21.36
CA VAL A 157 -21.70 -8.79 20.58
C VAL A 157 -21.03 -7.57 21.20
N HIS A 158 -19.71 -7.64 21.43
CA HIS A 158 -18.91 -6.49 21.88
C HIS A 158 -18.35 -5.73 20.67
N PRO A 159 -18.19 -4.39 20.70
CA PRO A 159 -17.59 -3.64 19.58
C PRO A 159 -16.20 -4.14 19.16
N GLN A 160 -15.39 -4.60 20.12
CA GLN A 160 -14.10 -5.22 19.82
C GLN A 160 -14.23 -6.51 18.98
N THR A 161 -15.33 -7.25 19.15
CA THR A 161 -15.61 -8.44 18.33
C THR A 161 -15.89 -8.03 16.89
N ILE A 162 -16.63 -6.95 16.65
CA ILE A 162 -16.87 -6.41 15.29
C ILE A 162 -15.54 -6.00 14.66
N ARG A 163 -14.72 -5.22 15.39
CA ARG A 163 -13.40 -4.79 14.90
C ARG A 163 -12.50 -5.96 14.51
N LYS A 164 -12.48 -7.04 15.30
CA LYS A 164 -11.68 -8.24 15.00
C LYS A 164 -12.05 -8.94 13.70
N HIS A 165 -13.24 -8.73 13.13
CA HIS A 165 -13.67 -9.37 11.89
C HIS A 165 -13.66 -8.42 10.69
N MET A 166 -12.91 -7.31 10.80
CA MET A 166 -12.87 -6.26 9.80
C MET A 166 -11.49 -6.20 9.13
N MET A 167 -11.48 -6.10 7.81
CA MET A 167 -10.35 -5.68 7.01
C MET A 167 -10.67 -4.30 6.45
N VAL A 168 -9.86 -3.30 6.79
CA VAL A 168 -10.08 -1.91 6.35
C VAL A 168 -8.97 -1.49 5.39
N PHE A 169 -9.37 -0.88 4.29
CA PHE A 169 -8.46 -0.26 3.34
C PHE A 169 -8.69 1.25 3.33
N VAL A 170 -7.63 2.04 3.46
CA VAL A 170 -7.73 3.51 3.50
C VAL A 170 -6.68 4.14 2.61
N ASN A 171 -7.08 4.84 1.56
CA ASN A 171 -6.24 5.80 0.86
C ASN A 171 -6.62 7.21 1.34
N PHE A 172 -5.67 7.92 1.93
CA PHE A 172 -5.92 9.19 2.58
C PHE A 172 -4.87 10.23 2.21
N SER A 173 -5.33 11.44 1.85
CA SER A 173 -4.46 12.60 1.63
C SER A 173 -4.76 13.74 2.60
N ILE A 174 -3.73 14.27 3.25
CA ILE A 174 -3.77 15.46 4.10
C ILE A 174 -2.57 16.35 3.82
N VAL A 175 -2.78 17.65 3.84
CA VAL A 175 -1.68 18.64 3.82
C VAL A 175 -0.74 18.33 4.99
N ILE A 176 0.47 17.87 4.68
CA ILE A 176 1.40 17.20 5.59
C ILE A 176 1.78 18.12 6.77
N PRO A 177 1.62 17.67 8.03
CA PRO A 177 2.59 17.89 9.08
C PRO A 177 3.53 16.68 9.17
N ILE A 178 4.82 16.96 9.31
CA ILE A 178 5.93 15.98 9.25
C ILE A 178 5.76 14.90 10.34
N PHE A 179 5.74 13.62 9.96
CA PHE A 179 5.77 12.48 10.90
C PHE A 179 7.09 11.70 10.82
N LYS A 180 7.43 11.06 11.95
CA LYS A 180 8.77 10.56 12.27
C LYS A 180 8.69 9.10 12.77
N TYR A 181 9.64 8.29 12.29
CA TYR A 181 10.16 7.02 12.79
C TYR A 181 9.66 5.67 12.20
N LEU A 182 10.66 4.78 12.16
CA LEU A 182 10.87 3.52 11.45
C LEU A 182 10.50 2.31 12.35
N SER A 183 10.06 1.18 11.79
CA SER A 183 10.04 -0.10 12.51
C SER A 183 9.91 -1.32 11.59
N LYS A 184 10.14 -2.53 12.15
CA LYS A 184 9.97 -3.85 11.50
C LYS A 184 8.47 -4.24 11.41
N GLU A 185 8.05 -4.85 10.29
CA GLU A 185 6.63 -4.89 9.87
C GLU A 185 6.19 -6.25 9.29
N LYS A 186 4.91 -6.61 9.52
CA LYS A 186 4.19 -7.65 8.76
C LYS A 186 3.71 -7.03 7.45
N LEU A 187 4.01 -7.67 6.33
CA LEU A 187 3.89 -7.08 5.01
C LEU A 187 3.17 -8.06 4.09
N ILE A 188 2.15 -7.59 3.39
CA ILE A 188 1.57 -8.36 2.28
C ILE A 188 2.59 -8.31 1.14
N VAL A 189 2.82 -9.41 0.44
CA VAL A 189 3.86 -9.56 -0.57
C VAL A 189 3.23 -10.15 -1.82
N GLY A 190 3.51 -9.54 -2.97
CA GLY A 190 3.03 -10.04 -4.26
C GLY A 190 3.80 -11.26 -4.70
N GLU A 191 3.11 -12.30 -5.17
CA GLU A 191 3.67 -13.32 -6.04
C GLU A 191 3.13 -13.08 -7.46
N GLU A 192 4.00 -13.14 -8.48
CA GLU A 192 3.58 -13.04 -9.88
C GLU A 192 2.41 -14.03 -10.12
N ASP A 193 1.37 -13.57 -10.82
CA ASP A 193 0.14 -14.28 -11.24
C ASP A 193 -0.96 -14.59 -10.19
N VAL A 194 -0.67 -14.68 -8.89
CA VAL A 194 -1.65 -15.18 -7.89
C VAL A 194 -2.42 -14.06 -7.17
N GLY A 195 -1.82 -12.88 -7.00
CA GLY A 195 -2.37 -11.77 -6.22
C GLY A 195 -1.47 -11.40 -5.04
N MET A 196 -1.94 -10.52 -4.16
CA MET A 196 -1.17 -10.06 -3.00
C MET A 196 -1.41 -10.97 -1.78
N ILE A 197 -0.37 -11.67 -1.33
CA ILE A 197 -0.45 -12.67 -0.25
C ILE A 197 0.07 -12.08 1.05
N GLN A 198 -0.69 -12.20 2.14
CA GLN A 198 -0.22 -11.77 3.45
C GLN A 198 0.77 -12.78 4.02
N ARG A 199 2.01 -12.36 4.24
CA ARG A 199 3.03 -13.20 4.87
C ARG A 199 3.89 -12.42 5.86
N GLU A 200 4.56 -13.13 6.75
CA GLU A 200 5.57 -12.52 7.62
C GLU A 200 6.91 -12.55 6.89
N ILE A 201 7.55 -11.38 6.74
CA ILE A 201 8.88 -11.28 6.13
C ILE A 201 9.85 -10.58 7.06
N ILE A 202 11.12 -10.89 6.89
CA ILE A 202 12.22 -10.17 7.53
C ILE A 202 12.88 -9.32 6.44
N TYR A 203 12.87 -8.01 6.62
CA TYR A 203 13.47 -7.06 5.68
C TYR A 203 14.32 -6.03 6.43
N THR A 204 15.19 -5.35 5.69
CA THR A 204 16.06 -4.29 6.22
C THR A 204 15.37 -2.93 6.12
N PRO A 205 14.94 -2.31 7.24
CA PRO A 205 14.15 -1.08 7.18
C PRO A 205 14.93 0.12 6.62
N GLY A 206 16.25 0.12 6.77
CA GLY A 206 17.12 1.16 6.21
C GLY A 206 17.08 1.19 4.68
N LEU A 207 17.22 0.03 4.05
CA LEU A 207 17.13 -0.13 2.60
C LEU A 207 15.73 0.24 2.11
N TRP A 208 14.69 -0.29 2.75
CA TRP A 208 13.29 0.04 2.43
C TRP A 208 13.03 1.54 2.43
N LYS A 209 13.49 2.25 3.47
CA LYS A 209 13.28 3.69 3.58
C LYS A 209 13.95 4.49 2.46
N ILE A 210 15.14 4.07 2.02
CA ILE A 210 15.85 4.71 0.90
C ILE A 210 15.03 4.56 -0.37
N VAL A 211 14.57 3.33 -0.68
CA VAL A 211 13.76 3.08 -1.88
C VAL A 211 12.43 3.83 -1.83
N ASP A 212 11.75 3.79 -0.68
CA ASP A 212 10.47 4.49 -0.49
C ASP A 212 10.62 6.00 -0.72
N GLU A 213 11.70 6.62 -0.23
CA GLU A 213 11.95 8.05 -0.44
C GLU A 213 12.21 8.38 -1.92
N ILE A 214 12.93 7.53 -2.65
CA ILE A 214 13.13 7.71 -4.10
C ILE A 214 11.79 7.66 -4.82
N LEU A 215 11.02 6.60 -4.60
CA LEU A 215 9.72 6.40 -5.26
C LEU A 215 8.69 7.49 -4.89
N ILE A 216 8.68 7.98 -3.65
CA ILE A 216 7.83 9.09 -3.26
C ILE A 216 8.21 10.38 -4.00
N ASN A 217 9.49 10.62 -4.21
CA ASN A 217 9.94 11.79 -4.98
C ASN A 217 9.56 11.69 -6.46
N ASP A 218 9.70 10.50 -7.06
CA ASP A 218 9.27 10.25 -8.44
C ASP A 218 7.74 10.42 -8.58
N VAL A 219 6.98 9.87 -7.65
CA VAL A 219 5.51 10.05 -7.58
C VAL A 219 5.09 11.50 -7.42
N ARG A 220 5.81 12.28 -6.61
CA ARG A 220 5.56 13.72 -6.42
C ARG A 220 6.02 14.55 -7.61
N ASN A 221 6.84 14.01 -8.50
CA ASN A 221 7.18 14.70 -9.74
C ASN A 221 5.93 14.96 -10.59
N LYS A 222 4.91 14.08 -10.56
CA LYS A 222 3.61 14.33 -11.21
C LYS A 222 2.94 15.63 -10.76
N ASP A 223 3.13 16.00 -9.49
CA ASP A 223 2.54 17.23 -8.93
C ASP A 223 3.29 18.48 -9.46
N ARG A 224 4.54 18.33 -9.93
CA ARG A 224 5.39 19.40 -10.49
C ARG A 224 5.37 19.44 -12.03
N ASP A 225 5.27 18.26 -12.63
CA ASP A 225 5.22 18.00 -14.06
C ASP A 225 3.92 17.24 -14.37
N PRO A 226 2.85 17.97 -14.71
CA PRO A 226 1.57 17.38 -15.08
C PRO A 226 1.63 16.52 -16.35
N GLU A 227 2.65 16.65 -17.20
CA GLU A 227 2.80 15.88 -18.44
C GLU A 227 3.42 14.49 -18.20
N MET A 228 4.06 14.27 -17.04
CA MET A 228 4.64 12.97 -16.68
C MET A 228 3.60 11.85 -16.75
N ASP A 229 3.76 10.90 -17.65
CA ASP A 229 2.79 9.84 -17.92
C ASP A 229 3.29 8.43 -17.56
N THR A 230 4.57 8.32 -17.19
CA THR A 230 5.25 7.03 -17.02
C THR A 230 6.17 7.03 -15.80
N ILE A 231 6.15 5.95 -15.03
CA ILE A 231 7.15 5.60 -14.00
C ILE A 231 7.65 4.19 -14.30
N GLN A 232 8.96 4.01 -14.43
CA GLN A 232 9.58 2.71 -14.63
C GLN A 232 10.46 2.36 -13.44
N ILE A 233 10.26 1.17 -12.87
CA ILE A 233 10.98 0.66 -11.70
C ILE A 233 11.64 -0.64 -12.09
N ASP A 234 12.97 -0.67 -12.09
CA ASP A 234 13.76 -1.86 -12.35
C ASP A 234 14.51 -2.28 -11.08
N ILE A 235 14.35 -3.55 -10.69
CA ILE A 235 14.95 -4.16 -9.50
C ILE A 235 15.81 -5.33 -9.96
N ASP A 236 17.12 -5.17 -9.81
CA ASP A 236 18.11 -6.23 -10.06
C ASP A 236 18.36 -7.03 -8.77
N PRO A 237 18.17 -8.37 -8.76
CA PRO A 237 18.31 -9.24 -7.59
C PRO A 237 19.69 -9.25 -6.88
#